data_AF-A0A2E1WR61-F1
#
_entry.id   AF-A0A2E1WR61-F1
#
_cell.length_a   1.000
_cell.length_b   1.000
_cell.length_c   1.000
_cell.angle_alpha   90.00
_cell.angle_beta   90.00
_cell.angle_gamma   90.00
#
_symmetry.space_group_name_H-M   'P 1'
#
loop_
_entity.id
_entity.type
_entity.pdbx_description
1 polymer ?
#
loop_
_entity_poly.entity_id
_entity_poly.type
_entity_poly.pdbx_seq_one_letter_code
_entity_poly.pdbx_strand_id
1 'polypeptide(L)'
;MIPELDTAYTKQLSKRDRERLQKQLREAGEHFLSERFGEVDAILRPLIKKHPQVPDLHELYGLTLYRLGRWKQALERLQAFTDMTGAVEQFPVMADCYRAQGEFAEVRRLWDELRVAGPEAATMAEGRIVMAGTLADTGDLAGGIRLLEQGPIRPKRARDYHLRLWYSLSDLYEKAGDHQRARRGFERIQKVEPGYADVADRLAFLS
;
A
#
# COMPACT_ATOMS: atom_id res chain seq x y z
N MET A 1 -4.90 -6.95 -8.50
CA MET A 1 -4.74 -7.23 -9.94
C MET A 1 -3.91 -8.50 -10.07
N ILE A 2 -4.19 -9.36 -11.05
CA ILE A 2 -3.30 -10.51 -11.33
C ILE A 2 -2.06 -9.94 -12.06
N PRO A 3 -0.84 -10.23 -11.58
CA PRO A 3 0.40 -9.70 -12.16
C PRO A 3 0.68 -10.22 -13.56
N GLU A 4 1.28 -9.36 -14.38
CA GLU A 4 1.71 -9.63 -15.75
C GLU A 4 3.21 -9.37 -15.85
N LEU A 5 3.97 -10.29 -16.46
CA LEU A 5 5.39 -10.06 -16.68
C LEU A 5 5.60 -8.93 -17.67
N ASP A 6 6.44 -7.97 -17.30
CA ASP A 6 6.98 -7.06 -18.29
C ASP A 6 7.98 -7.81 -19.20
N THR A 7 7.61 -7.89 -20.47
CA THR A 7 8.41 -8.55 -21.50
C THR A 7 9.80 -7.92 -21.68
N ALA A 8 9.99 -6.65 -21.28
CA ALA A 8 11.27 -5.96 -21.33
C ALA A 8 12.36 -6.68 -20.52
N TYR A 9 12.01 -7.24 -19.35
CA TYR A 9 12.93 -7.89 -18.42
C TYR A 9 13.08 -9.40 -18.65
N THR A 10 12.34 -9.95 -19.62
CA THR A 10 12.32 -11.39 -19.93
C THR A 10 12.70 -11.70 -21.37
N LYS A 11 13.27 -10.73 -22.11
CA LYS A 11 13.70 -10.89 -23.51
C LYS A 11 14.69 -12.02 -23.73
N GLN A 12 15.58 -12.24 -22.75
CA GLN A 12 16.62 -13.29 -22.79
C GLN A 12 16.08 -14.71 -22.55
N LEU A 13 14.85 -14.85 -22.06
CA LEU A 13 14.23 -16.15 -21.84
C LEU A 13 13.64 -16.70 -23.13
N SER A 14 13.71 -18.03 -23.30
CA SER A 14 12.97 -18.72 -24.36
C SER A 14 11.47 -18.45 -24.22
N LYS A 15 10.72 -18.53 -25.33
CA LYS A 15 9.25 -18.38 -25.30
C LYS A 15 8.61 -19.31 -24.27
N ARG A 16 9.02 -20.58 -24.24
CA ARG A 16 8.54 -21.60 -23.31
C ARG A 16 8.83 -21.24 -21.84
N ASP A 17 10.03 -20.73 -21.55
CA ASP A 17 10.40 -20.34 -20.20
C ASP A 17 9.63 -19.11 -19.73
N ARG A 18 9.40 -18.14 -20.64
CA ARG A 18 8.60 -16.96 -20.34
C ARG A 18 7.13 -17.30 -20.05
N GLU A 19 6.53 -18.18 -20.87
CA GLU A 19 5.17 -18.67 -20.65
C GLU A 19 5.03 -19.41 -19.31
N ARG A 20 6.03 -20.23 -18.97
CA ARG A 20 6.08 -20.91 -17.67
C ARG A 20 6.19 -19.92 -16.52
N LEU A 21 7.11 -18.95 -16.61
CA LEU A 21 7.29 -17.93 -15.59
C LEU A 21 6.01 -17.09 -15.40
N GLN A 22 5.36 -16.70 -16.49
CA GLN A 22 4.08 -15.98 -16.46
C GLN A 22 3.02 -16.78 -15.71
N LYS A 23 2.88 -18.08 -16.04
CA LYS A 23 1.91 -18.95 -15.37
C LYS A 23 2.15 -19.01 -13.86
N GLN A 24 3.40 -19.21 -13.43
CA GLN A 24 3.74 -19.28 -12.01
C GLN A 24 3.53 -17.94 -11.29
N LEU A 25 3.82 -16.81 -11.95
CA LEU A 25 3.56 -15.48 -11.39
C LEU A 25 2.06 -15.22 -11.24
N ARG A 26 1.22 -15.60 -12.23
CA ARG A 26 -0.24 -15.51 -12.11
C ARG A 26 -0.78 -16.35 -10.95
N GLU A 27 -0.31 -17.60 -10.84
CA GLU A 27 -0.69 -18.51 -9.75
C GLU A 27 -0.35 -17.90 -8.39
N ALA A 28 0.88 -17.38 -8.22
CA ALA A 28 1.27 -16.64 -7.02
C ALA A 28 0.35 -15.42 -6.77
N GLY A 29 -0.03 -14.68 -7.81
CA GLY A 29 -0.97 -13.57 -7.71
C GLY A 29 -2.37 -13.99 -7.22
N GLU A 30 -2.89 -15.13 -7.69
CA GLU A 30 -4.17 -15.67 -7.23
C GLU A 30 -4.11 -16.10 -5.75
N HIS A 31 -3.01 -16.71 -5.33
CA HIS A 31 -2.76 -17.02 -3.93
C HIS A 31 -2.67 -15.74 -3.08
N PHE A 32 -2.01 -14.70 -3.57
CA PHE A 32 -1.93 -13.40 -2.90
C PHE A 32 -3.31 -12.76 -2.71
N LEU A 33 -4.13 -12.74 -3.76
CA LEU A 33 -5.49 -12.20 -3.71
C LEU A 33 -6.41 -12.99 -2.76
N SER A 34 -6.11 -14.27 -2.56
CA SER A 34 -6.82 -15.13 -1.61
C SER A 34 -6.18 -15.16 -0.22
N GLU A 35 -5.22 -14.27 0.06
CA GLU A 35 -4.49 -14.16 1.32
C GLU A 35 -3.73 -15.44 1.75
N ARG A 36 -3.45 -16.34 0.81
CA ARG A 36 -2.68 -17.58 1.03
C ARG A 36 -1.17 -17.30 0.90
N PHE A 37 -0.64 -16.41 1.73
CA PHE A 37 0.73 -15.89 1.59
C PHE A 37 1.84 -16.95 1.73
N GLY A 38 1.58 -18.06 2.43
CA GLY A 38 2.52 -19.20 2.48
C GLY A 38 2.76 -19.85 1.11
N GLU A 39 1.70 -19.98 0.30
CA GLU A 39 1.80 -20.51 -1.06
C GLU A 39 2.53 -19.54 -1.99
N VAL A 40 2.30 -18.23 -1.80
CA VAL A 40 3.03 -17.19 -2.53
C VAL A 40 4.54 -17.28 -2.27
N ASP A 41 4.94 -17.44 -1.01
CA ASP A 41 6.35 -17.62 -0.63
C ASP A 41 6.96 -18.88 -1.27
N ALA A 42 6.23 -20.00 -1.23
CA ALA A 42 6.67 -21.26 -1.83
C ALA A 42 6.92 -21.13 -3.36
N ILE A 43 6.10 -20.36 -4.06
CA ILE A 43 6.23 -20.13 -5.50
C ILE A 43 7.34 -19.10 -5.81
N LEU A 44 7.32 -17.93 -5.18
CA LEU A 44 8.17 -16.81 -5.60
C LEU A 44 9.60 -16.93 -5.10
N ARG A 45 9.84 -17.52 -3.93
CA ARG A 45 11.19 -17.64 -3.35
C ARG A 45 12.20 -18.34 -4.27
N PRO A 46 11.92 -19.50 -4.87
CA PRO A 46 12.82 -20.11 -5.85
C PRO A 46 12.90 -19.34 -7.16
N LEU A 47 11.81 -18.70 -7.61
CA LEU A 47 11.78 -17.94 -8.86
C LEU A 47 12.67 -16.70 -8.80
N ILE A 48 12.65 -15.95 -7.71
CA ILE A 48 13.51 -14.77 -7.52
C ILE A 48 14.99 -15.17 -7.52
N LYS A 49 15.36 -16.30 -6.93
CA LYS A 49 16.74 -16.80 -6.98
C LYS A 49 17.19 -17.10 -8.40
N LYS A 50 16.29 -17.64 -9.23
CA LYS A 50 16.57 -18.03 -10.61
C LYS A 50 16.50 -16.85 -11.59
N HIS A 51 15.64 -15.87 -11.30
CA HIS A 51 15.33 -14.75 -12.18
C HIS A 51 15.36 -13.41 -11.41
N PRO A 52 16.50 -13.06 -10.76
CA PRO A 52 16.58 -11.87 -9.90
C PRO A 52 16.45 -10.56 -10.68
N GLN A 53 16.54 -10.57 -12.01
CA GLN A 53 16.40 -9.41 -12.87
C GLN A 53 14.94 -9.11 -13.29
N VAL A 54 13.96 -9.90 -12.82
CA VAL A 54 12.55 -9.73 -13.19
C VAL A 54 11.84 -8.93 -12.09
N PRO A 55 11.48 -7.65 -12.34
CA PRO A 55 10.95 -6.76 -11.32
C PRO A 55 9.59 -7.23 -10.76
N ASP A 56 8.72 -7.80 -11.60
CA ASP A 56 7.37 -8.26 -11.19
C ASP A 56 7.42 -9.32 -10.08
N LEU A 57 8.49 -10.14 -10.04
CA LEU A 57 8.70 -11.11 -8.97
C LEU A 57 9.02 -10.41 -7.64
N HIS A 58 9.85 -9.37 -7.68
CA HIS A 58 10.22 -8.59 -6.49
C HIS A 58 9.04 -7.78 -5.98
N GLU A 59 8.23 -7.19 -6.87
CA GLU A 59 7.03 -6.45 -6.49
C GLU A 59 6.06 -7.34 -5.70
N LEU A 60 5.61 -8.44 -6.31
CA LEU A 60 4.63 -9.32 -5.66
C LEU A 60 5.19 -9.92 -4.37
N TYR A 61 6.47 -10.32 -4.36
CA TYR A 61 7.05 -10.90 -3.15
C TYR A 61 7.28 -9.86 -2.07
N GLY A 62 7.69 -8.64 -2.42
CA GLY A 62 7.80 -7.52 -1.49
C GLY A 62 6.47 -7.17 -0.83
N LEU A 63 5.40 -7.11 -1.63
CA LEU A 63 4.03 -6.93 -1.13
C LEU A 63 3.60 -8.10 -0.22
N THR A 64 3.96 -9.33 -0.57
CA THR A 64 3.67 -10.51 0.26
C THR A 64 4.38 -10.44 1.61
N LEU A 65 5.67 -10.08 1.60
CA LEU A 65 6.47 -9.91 2.81
C LEU A 65 5.94 -8.78 3.69
N TYR A 66 5.47 -7.68 3.08
CA TYR A 66 4.76 -6.61 3.78
C TYR A 66 3.50 -7.13 4.48
N ARG A 67 2.65 -7.89 3.78
CA ARG A 67 1.44 -8.50 4.40
C ARG A 67 1.77 -9.47 5.54
N LEU A 68 2.96 -10.08 5.52
CA LEU A 68 3.47 -10.96 6.57
C LEU A 68 4.20 -10.24 7.71
N GLY A 69 4.28 -8.90 7.69
CA GLY A 69 4.99 -8.13 8.71
C GLY A 69 6.52 -8.22 8.65
N ARG A 70 7.07 -8.71 7.54
CA ARG A 70 8.53 -8.90 7.36
C ARG A 70 9.15 -7.65 6.73
N TRP A 71 9.08 -6.53 7.45
CA TRP A 71 9.35 -5.17 6.94
C TRP A 71 10.70 -5.01 6.23
N LYS A 72 11.80 -5.51 6.84
CA LYS A 72 13.15 -5.41 6.23
C LYS A 72 13.23 -6.16 4.90
N GLN A 73 12.69 -7.37 4.85
CA GLN A 73 12.71 -8.18 3.63
C GLN A 73 11.77 -7.60 2.57
N ALA A 74 10.65 -7.01 2.97
CA ALA A 74 9.77 -6.29 2.06
C ALA A 74 10.48 -5.10 1.41
N LEU A 75 11.18 -4.27 2.21
CA LEU A 75 11.97 -3.15 1.73
C LEU A 75 13.05 -3.58 0.73
N GLU A 76 13.81 -4.65 1.02
CA GLU A 76 14.81 -5.17 0.09
C GLU A 76 14.22 -5.51 -1.30
N ARG A 77 13.03 -6.11 -1.33
CA ARG A 77 12.39 -6.50 -2.60
C ARG A 77 11.76 -5.31 -3.31
N LEU A 78 11.04 -4.46 -2.59
CA LEU A 78 10.41 -3.28 -3.18
C LEU A 78 11.45 -2.27 -3.66
N GLN A 79 12.59 -2.13 -2.98
CA GLN A 79 13.71 -1.33 -3.47
C GLN A 79 14.29 -1.92 -4.75
N ALA A 80 14.50 -3.25 -4.82
CA ALA A 80 14.97 -3.89 -6.06
C ALA A 80 14.00 -3.66 -7.24
N PHE A 81 12.68 -3.69 -6.98
CA PHE A 81 11.68 -3.34 -7.98
C PHE A 81 11.81 -1.89 -8.45
N THR A 82 11.90 -0.93 -7.53
CA THR A 82 12.07 0.51 -7.84
C THR A 82 13.38 0.76 -8.59
N ASP A 83 14.49 0.15 -8.18
CA ASP A 83 15.80 0.35 -8.82
C ASP A 83 15.80 -0.14 -10.28
N MET A 84 15.05 -1.21 -10.58
CA MET A 84 14.94 -1.75 -11.94
C MET A 84 14.03 -0.93 -12.84
N THR A 85 12.93 -0.43 -12.29
CA THR A 85 11.82 0.13 -13.09
C THR A 85 11.76 1.66 -13.06
N GLY A 86 12.33 2.30 -12.03
CA GLY A 86 12.11 3.70 -11.69
C GLY A 86 10.70 4.00 -11.17
N ALA A 87 9.89 2.96 -10.94
CA ALA A 87 8.49 3.06 -10.52
C ALA A 87 8.39 3.48 -9.04
N VAL A 88 7.42 4.34 -8.75
CA VAL A 88 7.17 4.93 -7.40
C VAL A 88 5.89 4.40 -6.75
N GLU A 89 5.19 3.50 -7.43
CA GLU A 89 3.91 2.90 -7.07
C GLU A 89 4.00 2.20 -5.71
N GLN A 90 5.17 1.67 -5.36
CA GLN A 90 5.40 0.95 -4.11
C GLN A 90 5.99 1.81 -2.98
N PHE A 91 6.22 3.10 -3.22
CA PHE A 91 6.72 4.02 -2.19
C PHE A 91 5.81 4.09 -0.95
N PRO A 92 4.46 4.11 -1.07
CA PRO A 92 3.61 4.09 0.12
C PRO A 92 3.82 2.85 0.98
N VAL A 93 3.99 1.67 0.38
CA VAL A 93 4.23 0.41 1.12
C VAL A 93 5.63 0.42 1.76
N MET A 94 6.64 0.90 1.05
CA MET A 94 7.98 1.09 1.60
C MET A 94 7.98 2.08 2.76
N ALA A 95 7.27 3.20 2.63
CA ALA A 95 7.10 4.19 3.68
C ALA A 95 6.41 3.58 4.90
N ASP A 96 5.38 2.75 4.73
CA ASP A 96 4.73 2.11 5.88
C ASP A 96 5.63 1.06 6.55
N CYS A 97 6.46 0.33 5.78
CA CYS A 97 7.52 -0.51 6.34
C CYS A 97 8.53 0.28 7.19
N TYR A 98 8.94 1.48 6.76
CA TYR A 98 9.82 2.34 7.54
C TYR A 98 9.13 2.89 8.79
N ARG A 99 7.88 3.32 8.66
CA ARG A 99 7.04 3.77 9.78
C ARG A 99 6.91 2.68 10.85
N ALA A 100 6.64 1.43 10.45
CA ALA A 100 6.55 0.28 11.36
C ALA A 100 7.87 -0.03 12.09
N GLN A 101 9.00 0.43 11.56
CA GLN A 101 10.33 0.30 12.17
C GLN A 101 10.75 1.56 12.95
N GLY A 102 9.94 2.62 12.97
CA GLY A 102 10.28 3.90 13.61
C GLY A 102 11.22 4.80 12.80
N GLU A 103 11.51 4.44 11.54
CA GLU A 103 12.43 5.16 10.65
C GLU A 103 11.74 6.33 9.95
N PHE A 104 11.20 7.27 10.74
CA PHE A 104 10.33 8.35 10.23
C PHE A 104 11.03 9.34 9.28
N ALA A 105 12.36 9.40 9.29
CA ALA A 105 13.13 10.19 8.33
C ALA A 105 12.98 9.64 6.90
N GLU A 106 13.01 8.31 6.74
CA GLU A 106 12.82 7.66 5.44
C GLU A 106 11.39 7.79 4.93
N VAL A 107 10.40 7.78 5.85
CA VAL A 107 9.00 8.07 5.48
C VAL A 107 8.87 9.45 4.85
N ARG A 108 9.48 10.47 5.46
CA ARG A 108 9.48 11.84 4.92
C ARG A 108 10.18 11.92 3.56
N ARG A 109 11.35 11.27 3.43
CA ARG A 109 12.09 11.23 2.16
C ARG A 109 11.24 10.63 1.03
N LEU A 110 10.64 9.45 1.25
CA LEU A 110 9.79 8.80 0.25
C LEU A 110 8.53 9.62 -0.05
N TRP A 111 7.95 10.27 0.94
CA TRP A 111 6.80 11.17 0.73
C TRP A 111 7.15 12.36 -0.17
N ASP A 112 8.29 12.98 0.04
CA ASP A 112 8.76 14.11 -0.78
C ASP A 112 9.06 13.66 -2.22
N GLU A 113 9.74 12.53 -2.40
CA GLU A 113 10.01 11.96 -3.72
C GLU A 113 8.71 11.58 -4.45
N LEU A 114 7.75 10.97 -3.76
CA LEU A 114 6.44 10.61 -4.32
C LEU A 114 5.68 11.84 -4.82
N ARG A 115 5.71 12.95 -4.06
CA ARG A 115 5.08 14.21 -4.46
C ARG A 115 5.70 14.81 -5.71
N VAL A 116 7.03 14.73 -5.84
CA VAL A 116 7.76 15.23 -7.01
C VAL A 116 7.46 14.36 -8.24
N ALA A 117 7.39 13.04 -8.08
CA ALA A 117 7.11 12.11 -9.17
C ALA A 117 5.68 12.25 -9.74
N GLY A 118 4.73 12.73 -8.95
CA GLY A 118 3.35 12.98 -9.40
C GLY A 118 2.61 11.72 -9.89
N PRO A 119 2.54 10.64 -9.07
CA PRO A 119 1.86 9.41 -9.45
C PRO A 119 0.35 9.58 -9.58
N GLU A 120 -0.34 8.51 -9.95
CA GLU A 120 -1.80 8.50 -9.95
C GLU A 120 -2.42 8.80 -8.56
N ALA A 121 -3.68 9.22 -8.57
CA ALA A 121 -4.37 9.70 -7.38
C ALA A 121 -4.47 8.65 -6.26
N ALA A 122 -4.55 7.36 -6.60
CA ALA A 122 -4.62 6.29 -5.61
C ALA A 122 -3.30 6.17 -4.83
N THR A 123 -2.17 6.03 -5.53
CA THR A 123 -0.83 6.00 -4.92
C THR A 123 -0.54 7.26 -4.10
N MET A 124 -0.88 8.44 -4.64
CA MET A 124 -0.75 9.71 -3.92
C MET A 124 -1.61 9.75 -2.64
N ALA A 125 -2.77 9.11 -2.62
CA ALA A 125 -3.60 9.01 -1.43
C ALA A 125 -2.98 8.07 -0.38
N GLU A 126 -2.45 6.91 -0.78
CA GLU A 126 -1.78 5.99 0.14
C GLU A 126 -0.56 6.63 0.81
N GLY A 127 0.32 7.29 0.03
CA GLY A 127 1.49 7.97 0.59
C GLY A 127 1.09 9.07 1.59
N ARG A 128 -0.01 9.78 1.32
CA ARG A 128 -0.55 10.80 2.22
C ARG A 128 -1.05 10.20 3.53
N ILE A 129 -1.72 9.05 3.47
CA ILE A 129 -2.19 8.31 4.64
C ILE A 129 -1.02 7.90 5.53
N VAL A 130 0.02 7.30 4.95
CA VAL A 130 1.21 6.86 5.69
C VAL A 130 1.94 8.04 6.33
N MET A 131 2.11 9.15 5.60
CA MET A 131 2.75 10.35 6.14
C MET A 131 1.91 11.00 7.26
N ALA A 132 0.58 11.05 7.12
CA ALA A 132 -0.30 11.56 8.17
C ALA A 132 -0.28 10.70 9.43
N GLY A 133 -0.26 9.37 9.28
CA GLY A 133 -0.06 8.44 10.39
C GLY A 133 1.28 8.67 11.07
N THR A 134 2.35 8.89 10.30
CA THR A 134 3.68 9.20 10.83
C THR A 134 3.72 10.51 11.63
N LEU A 135 3.02 11.55 11.17
CA LEU A 135 2.87 12.79 11.95
C LEU A 135 2.18 12.52 13.29
N ALA A 136 1.08 11.75 13.28
CA ALA A 136 0.39 11.36 14.51
C ALA A 136 1.28 10.53 15.45
N ASP A 137 2.02 9.55 14.95
CA ASP A 137 2.93 8.71 15.74
C ASP A 137 4.06 9.52 16.41
N THR A 138 4.47 10.62 15.78
CA THR A 138 5.48 11.55 16.31
C THR A 138 4.89 12.70 17.14
N GLY A 139 3.59 12.67 17.42
CA GLY A 139 2.89 13.62 18.28
C GLY A 139 2.26 14.83 17.56
N ASP A 140 2.50 15.02 16.26
CA ASP A 140 1.84 16.06 15.45
C ASP A 140 0.51 15.55 14.87
N LEU A 141 -0.43 15.21 15.75
CA LEU A 141 -1.76 14.75 15.36
C LEU A 141 -2.50 15.78 14.51
N ALA A 142 -2.39 17.07 14.87
CA ALA A 142 -3.01 18.16 14.13
C ALA A 142 -2.44 18.30 12.71
N GLY A 143 -1.12 18.10 12.53
CA GLY A 143 -0.49 18.06 11.22
C GLY A 143 -0.97 16.89 10.37
N GLY A 144 -1.12 15.70 10.95
CA GLY A 144 -1.69 14.54 10.28
C GLY A 144 -3.10 14.80 9.75
N ILE A 145 -3.97 15.38 10.57
CA ILE A 145 -5.34 15.78 10.16
C ILE A 145 -5.29 16.78 9.01
N ARG A 146 -4.53 17.87 9.15
CA ARG A 146 -4.40 18.90 8.09
C ARG A 146 -3.92 18.31 6.77
N LEU A 147 -2.97 17.37 6.83
CA LEU A 147 -2.44 16.71 5.63
C LEU A 147 -3.51 15.89 4.91
N LEU A 148 -4.33 15.13 5.64
CA LEU A 148 -5.43 14.34 5.05
C LEU A 148 -6.58 15.22 4.53
N GLU A 149 -6.90 16.33 5.22
CA GLU A 149 -7.92 17.28 4.77
C GLU A 149 -7.57 17.94 3.42
N GLN A 150 -6.29 18.09 3.10
CA GLN A 150 -5.81 18.57 1.79
C GLN A 150 -5.92 17.51 0.68
N GLY A 151 -6.23 16.26 1.02
CA GLY A 151 -6.49 15.19 0.07
C GLY A 151 -7.86 15.32 -0.62
N PRO A 152 -8.18 14.42 -1.57
CA PRO A 152 -9.45 14.42 -2.29
C PRO A 152 -10.63 13.95 -1.43
N ILE A 153 -10.92 14.61 -0.30
CA ILE A 153 -11.94 14.17 0.66
C ILE A 153 -13.38 14.43 0.21
N ARG A 154 -13.62 15.20 -0.86
CA ARG A 154 -14.96 15.50 -1.41
C ARG A 154 -15.05 15.17 -2.91
N PRO A 155 -14.88 13.89 -3.31
CA PRO A 155 -14.97 13.49 -4.70
C PRO A 155 -16.42 13.51 -5.20
N LYS A 156 -16.61 13.74 -6.50
CA LYS A 156 -17.92 13.57 -7.17
C LYS A 156 -18.38 12.11 -7.18
N ARG A 157 -17.44 11.17 -7.34
CA ARG A 157 -17.67 9.72 -7.29
C ARG A 157 -16.61 9.09 -6.40
N ALA A 158 -17.07 8.37 -5.38
CA ALA A 158 -16.17 7.64 -4.48
C ALA A 158 -15.46 6.51 -5.23
N ARG A 159 -14.23 6.23 -4.77
CA ARG A 159 -13.34 5.15 -5.22
C ARG A 159 -12.66 4.60 -3.97
N ASP A 160 -12.10 3.40 -4.03
CA ASP A 160 -11.59 2.68 -2.86
C ASP A 160 -10.59 3.50 -2.02
N TYR A 161 -9.67 4.23 -2.66
CA TYR A 161 -8.69 5.07 -1.94
C TYR A 161 -9.35 6.24 -1.19
N HIS A 162 -10.53 6.70 -1.61
CA HIS A 162 -11.28 7.72 -0.87
C HIS A 162 -11.83 7.15 0.44
N LEU A 163 -12.26 5.89 0.45
CA LEU A 163 -12.74 5.22 1.67
C LEU A 163 -11.58 5.05 2.65
N ARG A 164 -10.39 4.62 2.17
CA ARG A 164 -9.16 4.55 2.99
C ARG A 164 -8.76 5.91 3.57
N LEU A 165 -8.84 6.98 2.76
CA LEU A 165 -8.55 8.34 3.20
C LEU A 165 -9.54 8.83 4.26
N TRP A 166 -10.85 8.61 4.07
CA TRP A 166 -11.86 8.97 5.05
C TRP A 166 -11.71 8.17 6.33
N TYR A 167 -11.40 6.88 6.24
CA TYR A 167 -11.19 6.03 7.41
C TYR A 167 -10.03 6.58 8.25
N SER A 168 -8.88 6.79 7.61
CA SER A 168 -7.68 7.31 8.28
C SER A 168 -7.92 8.69 8.89
N LEU A 169 -8.64 9.57 8.19
CA LEU A 169 -8.98 10.90 8.71
C LEU A 169 -9.95 10.81 9.90
N SER A 170 -10.91 9.89 9.86
CA SER A 170 -11.88 9.68 10.95
C SER A 170 -11.21 9.11 12.20
N ASP A 171 -10.27 8.17 12.03
CA ASP A 171 -9.43 7.64 13.11
C ASP A 171 -8.57 8.75 13.75
N LEU A 172 -7.97 9.64 12.95
CA LEU A 172 -7.24 10.79 13.51
C LEU A 172 -8.14 11.79 14.23
N TYR A 173 -9.37 12.03 13.74
CA TYR A 173 -10.34 12.84 14.47
C TYR A 173 -10.74 12.21 15.80
N GLU A 174 -10.97 10.91 15.82
CA GLU A 174 -11.30 10.17 17.04
C GLU A 174 -10.16 10.27 18.06
N LYS A 175 -8.91 10.05 17.64
CA LYS A 175 -7.71 10.22 18.47
C LYS A 175 -7.54 11.64 19.00
N ALA A 176 -8.02 12.64 18.27
CA ALA A 176 -8.00 14.04 18.69
C ALA A 176 -9.16 14.41 19.63
N GLY A 177 -10.05 13.47 19.94
CA GLY A 177 -11.27 13.71 20.73
C GLY A 177 -12.40 14.42 19.96
N ASP A 178 -12.24 14.66 18.65
CA ASP A 178 -13.32 15.19 17.81
C ASP A 178 -14.23 14.05 17.33
N HIS A 179 -14.94 13.44 18.28
CA HIS A 179 -15.86 12.34 18.03
C HIS A 179 -16.96 12.70 17.02
N GLN A 180 -17.34 13.99 16.96
CA GLN A 180 -18.35 14.46 16.02
C GLN A 180 -17.86 14.38 14.57
N ARG A 181 -16.63 14.82 14.29
CA ARG A 181 -16.03 14.67 12.95
C ARG A 181 -15.72 13.22 12.62
N ALA A 182 -15.21 12.45 13.58
CA ALA A 182 -14.95 11.03 13.41
C ALA A 182 -16.22 10.28 12.98
N ARG A 183 -17.32 10.45 13.74
CA ARG A 183 -18.62 9.85 13.44
C ARG A 183 -19.13 10.20 12.06
N ARG A 184 -19.11 11.48 11.67
CA ARG A 184 -19.54 11.89 10.30
C ARG A 184 -18.73 11.23 9.20
N GLY A 185 -17.43 11.04 9.41
CA GLY A 185 -16.56 10.37 8.45
C GLY A 185 -16.87 8.89 8.34
N PHE A 186 -17.05 8.20 9.46
CA PHE A 186 -17.44 6.79 9.50
C PHE A 186 -18.85 6.54 8.93
N GLU A 187 -19.85 7.37 9.26
CA GLU A 187 -21.21 7.30 8.68
C GLU A 187 -21.16 7.44 7.16
N ARG A 188 -20.29 8.32 6.66
CA ARG A 188 -20.09 8.49 5.22
C ARG A 188 -19.51 7.24 4.56
N ILE A 189 -18.56 6.57 5.21
CA ILE A 189 -18.00 5.31 4.71
C ILE A 189 -19.10 4.24 4.69
N GLN A 190 -19.83 4.05 5.80
CA GLN A 190 -20.89 3.06 5.91
C GLN A 190 -21.99 3.25 4.86
N LYS A 191 -22.31 4.49 4.48
CA LYS A 191 -23.26 4.78 3.39
C LYS A 191 -22.77 4.33 2.02
N VAL A 192 -21.46 4.37 1.78
CA VAL A 192 -20.85 4.01 0.48
C VAL A 192 -20.55 2.52 0.43
N GLU A 193 -20.01 1.96 1.50
CA GLU A 193 -19.60 0.55 1.65
C GLU A 193 -19.93 0.09 3.08
N PRO A 194 -21.13 -0.49 3.32
CA PRO A 194 -21.58 -0.87 4.66
C PRO A 194 -20.67 -1.86 5.40
N GLY A 195 -19.94 -2.71 4.66
CA GLY A 195 -19.03 -3.73 5.20
C GLY A 195 -17.56 -3.31 5.28
N TYR A 196 -17.27 -2.01 5.19
CA TYR A 196 -15.89 -1.53 5.14
C TYR A 196 -15.20 -1.64 6.51
N ALA A 197 -14.18 -2.50 6.62
CA ALA A 197 -13.35 -2.66 7.82
C ALA A 197 -14.19 -2.83 9.11
N ASP A 198 -13.80 -2.16 10.20
CA ASP A 198 -14.48 -2.13 11.50
C ASP A 198 -15.42 -0.92 11.66
N VAL A 199 -15.81 -0.26 10.57
CA VAL A 199 -16.57 1.02 10.61
C VAL A 199 -17.89 0.90 11.38
N ALA A 200 -18.61 -0.23 11.24
CA ALA A 200 -19.85 -0.47 11.97
C ALA A 200 -19.61 -0.51 13.49
N ASP A 201 -18.53 -1.17 13.92
CA ASP A 201 -18.16 -1.27 15.33
C ASP A 201 -17.73 0.10 15.87
N ARG A 202 -16.89 0.83 15.13
CA ARG A 202 -16.47 2.21 15.47
C ARG A 202 -17.66 3.13 15.70
N LEU A 203 -18.68 3.06 14.83
CA LEU A 203 -19.89 3.87 14.96
C LEU A 203 -20.72 3.52 16.20
N ALA A 204 -20.74 2.26 16.62
CA ALA A 204 -21.42 1.86 17.85
C ALA A 204 -20.75 2.47 19.09
N PHE A 205 -19.42 2.60 19.10
CA PHE A 205 -18.68 3.22 20.21
C PHE A 205 -18.74 4.76 20.24
N LEU A 206 -19.00 5.40 19.09
CA LEU A 206 -19.14 6.86 18.95
C LEU A 206 -20.61 7.33 19.06
N SER A 207 -21.50 6.45 19.53
CA SER A 207 -22.94 6.68 19.55
C SER A 207 -23.42 7.67 20.61
#